data_AF-A0A8H9WB06-F1
#
_entry.id   AF-A0A8H9WB06-F1
#
_cell.length_a   1.000
_cell.length_b   1.000
_cell.length_c   1.000
_cell.angle_alpha   90.00
_cell.angle_beta   90.00
_cell.angle_gamma   90.00
#
_symmetry.space_group_name_H-M   'P 1'
#
loop_
_entity.id
_entity.type
_entity.pdbx_description
1 polymer ?
#
loop_
_entity_poly.entity_id
_entity_poly.type
_entity_poly.pdbx_seq_one_letter_code
_entity_poly.pdbx_strand_id
1 'polypeptide(L)'
;MKRFLIIAILALSVISLALTLDDAYRLANITQRKLIMMFSSPTCYYCNLFKKEVFPKEDFQEILIPNFVFVELYATDEKTTLFAKEVLGEESVSYRDLFAGFGVRGTPTFFFFKGKEGLGYLPGYVDKDNFIKILKYVAQELKEDFQTYLKKDDPFVGEPLIIEISKEDADFVLKKDKNAVKVDTVPNEVRRDRIYVTDSPDVAKTLQEKGALRVLLVK
;
A
#
# COMPACT_ATOMS: atom_id res chain seq x y z
N MET A 1 -7.53 -12.22 -54.78
CA MET A 1 -6.91 -11.40 -53.71
C MET A 1 -8.01 -10.64 -52.97
N LYS A 2 -8.45 -11.13 -51.81
CA LYS A 2 -9.31 -10.37 -50.89
C LYS A 2 -8.69 -10.52 -49.50
N ARG A 3 -8.04 -9.44 -49.03
CA ARG A 3 -7.48 -9.35 -47.68
C ARG A 3 -8.65 -9.26 -46.70
N PHE A 4 -8.87 -10.30 -45.90
CA PHE A 4 -9.72 -10.19 -44.72
C PHE A 4 -8.94 -9.43 -43.65
N LEU A 5 -9.41 -8.22 -43.35
CA LEU A 5 -8.90 -7.38 -42.29
C LEU A 5 -9.43 -7.95 -40.95
N ILE A 6 -8.60 -8.68 -40.22
CA ILE A 6 -8.90 -9.09 -38.84
C ILE A 6 -8.69 -7.85 -37.97
N ILE A 7 -9.77 -7.15 -37.62
CA ILE A 7 -9.74 -6.10 -36.61
C ILE A 7 -9.77 -6.81 -35.25
N ALA A 8 -8.60 -7.00 -34.66
CA ALA A 8 -8.48 -7.42 -33.27
C ALA A 8 -8.90 -6.26 -32.37
N ILE A 9 -10.15 -6.28 -31.90
CA ILE A 9 -10.64 -5.37 -30.86
C ILE A 9 -10.09 -5.88 -29.52
N LEU A 10 -8.90 -5.42 -29.15
CA LEU A 10 -8.41 -5.50 -27.77
C LEU A 10 -9.11 -4.40 -26.96
N ALA A 11 -10.31 -4.70 -26.47
CA ALA A 11 -10.91 -3.93 -25.40
C ALA A 11 -10.20 -4.29 -24.08
N LEU A 12 -9.01 -3.71 -23.86
CA LEU A 12 -8.45 -3.61 -22.51
C LEU A 12 -9.33 -2.61 -21.74
N SER A 13 -10.38 -3.12 -21.09
CA SER A 13 -10.94 -2.42 -19.94
C SER A 13 -9.90 -2.49 -18.82
N VAL A 14 -8.94 -1.57 -18.85
CA VAL A 14 -8.14 -1.25 -17.66
C VAL A 14 -9.10 -0.53 -16.72
N ILE A 15 -9.96 -1.30 -16.04
CA ILE A 15 -10.62 -0.81 -14.85
C ILE A 15 -9.47 -0.63 -13.87
N SER A 16 -8.96 0.60 -13.78
CA SER A 16 -8.08 1.02 -12.69
C SER A 16 -8.90 0.84 -11.42
N LEU A 17 -8.79 -0.31 -10.77
CA LEU A 17 -9.40 -0.56 -9.48
C LEU A 17 -8.61 0.28 -8.46
N ALA A 18 -8.95 1.56 -8.35
CA ALA A 18 -8.49 2.38 -7.24
C ALA A 18 -9.03 1.72 -5.95
N LEU A 19 -8.14 1.49 -4.98
CA LEU A 19 -8.54 0.96 -3.68
C LEU A 19 -9.45 1.97 -2.98
N THR A 20 -10.56 1.50 -2.42
CA THR A 20 -11.32 2.28 -1.43
C THR A 20 -10.56 2.28 -0.10
N LEU A 21 -10.90 3.19 0.81
CA LEU A 21 -10.31 3.20 2.15
C LEU A 21 -10.59 1.91 2.92
N ASP A 22 -11.80 1.35 2.80
CA ASP A 22 -12.17 0.09 3.46
C ASP A 22 -11.37 -1.09 2.89
N ASP A 23 -11.18 -1.16 1.57
CA ASP A 23 -10.33 -2.18 0.95
C ASP A 23 -8.88 -2.05 1.39
N ALA A 24 -8.34 -0.82 1.40
CA ALA A 24 -6.97 -0.55 1.82
C ALA A 24 -6.74 -0.90 3.30
N TYR A 25 -7.70 -0.56 4.17
CA TYR A 25 -7.67 -0.90 5.59
C TYR A 25 -7.72 -2.42 5.81
N ARG A 26 -8.61 -3.12 5.12
CA ARG A 26 -8.70 -4.59 5.19
C ARG A 26 -7.40 -5.24 4.69
N LEU A 27 -6.85 -4.79 3.56
CA LEU A 27 -5.57 -5.27 3.04
C LEU A 27 -4.44 -5.06 4.06
N ALA A 28 -4.36 -3.87 4.67
CA ALA A 28 -3.33 -3.55 5.66
C ALA A 28 -3.37 -4.54 6.83
N ASN A 29 -4.56 -4.83 7.35
CA ASN A 29 -4.74 -5.77 8.47
C ASN A 29 -4.42 -7.23 8.08
N ILE A 30 -4.94 -7.74 6.95
CA ILE A 30 -4.68 -9.12 6.50
C ILE A 30 -3.18 -9.33 6.24
N THR A 31 -2.54 -8.37 5.59
CA THR A 31 -1.14 -8.49 5.14
C THR A 31 -0.12 -7.99 6.18
N GLN A 32 -0.57 -7.63 7.38
CA GLN A 32 0.24 -7.04 8.46
C GLN A 32 1.15 -5.92 7.96
N ARG A 33 0.56 -5.02 7.17
CA ARG A 33 1.19 -3.80 6.68
C ARG A 33 0.51 -2.60 7.33
N LYS A 34 1.25 -1.50 7.41
CA LYS A 34 0.71 -0.21 7.86
C LYS A 34 -0.14 0.40 6.74
N LEU A 35 -1.05 1.30 7.06
CA LEU A 35 -1.86 2.02 6.08
C LEU A 35 -1.32 3.44 5.89
N ILE A 36 -1.22 3.89 4.64
CA ILE A 36 -0.97 5.27 4.26
C ILE A 36 -2.21 5.82 3.57
N MET A 37 -2.81 6.85 4.16
CA MET A 37 -3.87 7.65 3.56
C MET A 37 -3.28 8.94 2.99
N MET A 38 -3.23 9.07 1.67
CA MET A 38 -2.85 10.31 1.01
C MET A 38 -4.11 11.12 0.70
N PHE A 39 -4.34 12.18 1.45
CA PHE A 39 -5.32 13.21 1.11
C PHE A 39 -4.81 14.02 -0.08
N SER A 40 -5.57 14.03 -1.17
CA SER A 40 -5.14 14.54 -2.48
C SER A 40 -6.24 15.40 -3.15
N SER A 41 -5.89 16.02 -4.28
CA SER A 41 -6.81 16.74 -5.15
C SER A 41 -6.38 16.59 -6.61
N PRO A 42 -7.30 16.45 -7.59
CA PRO A 42 -6.93 16.35 -9.00
C PRO A 42 -6.14 17.55 -9.52
N THR A 43 -6.41 18.75 -8.98
CA THR A 43 -5.76 20.01 -9.39
C THR A 43 -4.50 20.33 -8.59
N CYS A 44 -4.11 19.47 -7.66
CA CYS A 44 -2.93 19.67 -6.81
C CYS A 44 -1.64 19.35 -7.57
N TYR A 45 -0.86 20.39 -7.88
CA TYR A 45 0.44 20.24 -8.56
C TYR A 45 1.36 19.26 -7.84
N TYR A 46 1.53 19.43 -6.51
CA TYR A 46 2.44 18.62 -5.71
C TYR A 46 1.99 17.16 -5.55
N CYS A 47 0.69 16.90 -5.59
CA CYS A 47 0.13 15.55 -5.57
C CYS A 47 0.47 14.83 -6.87
N ASN A 48 0.33 15.52 -8.00
CA ASN A 48 0.70 15.02 -9.32
C ASN A 48 2.22 14.85 -9.46
N LEU A 49 3.01 15.75 -8.88
CA LEU A 49 4.46 15.63 -8.81
C LEU A 49 4.89 14.40 -8.02
N PHE A 50 4.32 14.16 -6.83
CA PHE A 50 4.58 12.96 -6.03
C PHE A 50 4.27 11.68 -6.83
N LYS A 51 3.10 11.61 -7.47
CA LYS A 51 2.67 10.46 -8.28
C LYS A 51 3.54 10.21 -9.51
N LYS A 52 4.26 11.23 -9.98
CA LYS A 52 5.16 11.13 -11.15
C LYS A 52 6.61 10.84 -10.76
N GLU A 53 7.11 11.51 -9.73
CA GLU A 53 8.55 11.57 -9.43
C GLU A 53 8.96 10.73 -8.23
N VAL A 54 8.03 10.38 -7.33
CA VAL A 54 8.34 9.62 -6.11
C VAL A 54 7.67 8.25 -6.14
N PHE A 55 6.34 8.23 -6.25
CA PHE A 55 5.55 7.00 -6.15
C PHE A 55 6.01 5.88 -7.11
N PRO A 56 6.31 6.11 -8.40
CA PRO A 56 6.64 5.01 -9.32
C PRO A 56 8.10 4.55 -9.24
N LYS A 57 8.93 5.14 -8.37
CA LYS A 57 10.36 4.80 -8.28
C LYS A 57 10.53 3.44 -7.59
N GLU A 58 11.38 2.60 -8.18
CA GLU A 58 11.56 1.20 -7.75
C GLU A 58 12.03 1.09 -6.31
N ASP A 59 13.06 1.86 -5.93
CA ASP A 59 13.57 1.91 -4.55
C ASP A 59 12.54 2.42 -3.54
N PHE A 60 11.65 3.33 -3.94
CA PHE A 60 10.50 3.73 -3.12
C PHE A 60 9.50 2.59 -2.97
N GLN A 61 9.18 1.89 -4.06
CA GLN A 61 8.25 0.75 -4.04
C GLN A 61 8.79 -0.44 -3.23
N GLU A 62 10.10 -0.69 -3.26
CA GLU A 62 10.77 -1.72 -2.46
C GLU A 62 10.63 -1.49 -0.94
N ILE A 63 10.46 -0.24 -0.51
CA ILE A 63 10.15 0.07 0.89
C ILE A 63 8.64 0.14 1.11
N LEU A 64 7.90 0.76 0.19
CA LEU A 64 6.46 0.99 0.33
C LEU A 64 5.68 -0.32 0.38
N ILE A 65 5.77 -1.16 -0.66
CA ILE A 65 4.90 -2.33 -0.84
C ILE A 65 4.99 -3.35 0.31
N PRO A 66 6.18 -3.76 0.79
CA PRO A 66 6.26 -4.75 1.85
C PRO A 66 5.81 -4.21 3.20
N ASN A 67 5.88 -2.90 3.44
CA ASN A 67 5.62 -2.32 4.76
C ASN A 67 4.26 -1.61 4.85
N PHE A 68 3.70 -1.16 3.73
CA PHE A 68 2.52 -0.30 3.67
C PHE A 68 1.51 -0.72 2.59
N VAL A 69 0.24 -0.43 2.86
CA VAL A 69 -0.83 -0.29 1.87
C VAL A 69 -1.09 1.19 1.67
N PHE A 70 -1.16 1.64 0.42
CA PHE A 70 -1.32 3.05 0.08
C PHE A 70 -2.69 3.30 -0.57
N VAL A 71 -3.41 4.30 -0.08
CA VAL A 71 -4.69 4.76 -0.65
C VAL A 71 -4.66 6.27 -0.88
N GLU A 72 -5.11 6.70 -2.06
CA GLU A 72 -5.32 8.11 -2.40
C GLU A 72 -6.79 8.47 -2.19
N LEU A 73 -7.04 9.52 -1.42
CA LEU A 73 -8.38 9.98 -1.07
C LEU A 73 -8.63 11.37 -1.67
N TYR A 74 -9.82 11.55 -2.24
CA TYR A 74 -10.33 12.82 -2.72
C TYR A 74 -11.54 13.24 -1.90
N ALA A 75 -11.70 14.55 -1.69
CA ALA A 75 -12.81 15.11 -0.92
C ALA A 75 -14.16 14.96 -1.64
N THR A 76 -14.73 13.75 -1.57
CA THR A 76 -15.96 13.33 -2.24
C THR A 76 -16.99 12.84 -1.22
N ASP A 77 -18.19 12.52 -1.70
CA ASP A 77 -19.27 11.91 -0.91
C ASP A 77 -19.14 10.38 -0.75
N GLU A 78 -18.09 9.78 -1.32
CA GLU A 78 -17.77 8.36 -1.06
C GLU A 78 -17.60 8.14 0.44
N LYS A 79 -18.12 7.03 0.96
CA LYS A 79 -18.09 6.72 2.39
C LYS A 79 -17.19 5.53 2.68
N THR A 80 -16.47 5.63 3.79
CA THR A 80 -15.90 4.48 4.50
C THR A 80 -16.86 4.06 5.60
N THR A 81 -16.98 2.74 5.80
CA THR A 81 -17.75 2.13 6.89
C THR A 81 -16.84 1.34 7.81
N LEU A 82 -15.94 0.51 7.27
CA LEU A 82 -15.05 -0.31 8.06
C LEU A 82 -14.04 0.53 8.83
N PHE A 83 -13.31 1.41 8.15
CA PHE A 83 -12.34 2.30 8.83
C PHE A 83 -13.04 3.25 9.80
N ALA A 84 -14.18 3.83 9.40
CA ALA A 84 -15.00 4.67 10.28
C ALA A 84 -15.36 3.95 11.59
N LYS A 85 -15.89 2.73 11.50
CA LYS A 85 -16.34 1.99 12.67
C LYS A 85 -15.20 1.56 13.56
N GLU A 86 -14.12 1.06 12.96
CA GLU A 86 -13.02 0.46 13.73
C GLU A 86 -12.05 1.49 14.30
N VAL A 87 -11.85 2.61 13.62
CA VAL A 87 -10.84 3.63 13.97
C VAL A 87 -11.48 4.88 14.55
N LEU A 88 -12.60 5.35 14.00
CA LEU A 88 -13.24 6.61 14.42
C LEU A 88 -14.40 6.39 15.40
N GLY A 89 -14.92 5.17 15.51
CA GLY A 89 -16.09 4.87 16.34
C GLY A 89 -17.41 5.36 15.74
N GLU A 90 -17.45 5.57 14.41
CA GLU A 90 -18.61 6.06 13.68
C GLU A 90 -19.14 4.99 12.70
N GLU A 91 -20.45 4.91 12.47
CA GLU A 91 -21.01 3.91 11.55
C GLU A 91 -20.57 4.10 10.09
N SER A 92 -20.41 5.36 9.66
CA SER A 92 -19.89 5.70 8.33
C SER A 92 -19.42 7.14 8.29
N VAL A 93 -18.34 7.43 7.54
CA VAL A 93 -17.83 8.80 7.34
C VAL A 93 -17.58 9.03 5.85
N SER A 94 -17.97 10.19 5.33
CA SER A 94 -17.64 10.56 3.95
C SER A 94 -16.16 10.95 3.82
N TYR A 95 -15.55 10.76 2.65
CA TYR A 95 -14.18 11.19 2.45
C TYR A 95 -14.03 12.69 2.65
N ARG A 96 -15.02 13.50 2.26
CA ARG A 96 -15.02 14.94 2.57
C ARG A 96 -14.96 15.21 4.08
N ASP A 97 -15.71 14.47 4.89
CA ASP A 97 -15.69 14.62 6.35
C ASP A 97 -14.36 14.13 6.94
N LEU A 98 -13.71 13.12 6.34
CA LEU A 98 -12.35 12.74 6.71
C LEU A 98 -11.38 13.90 6.52
N PHE A 99 -11.44 14.65 5.41
CA PHE A 99 -10.56 15.82 5.23
C PHE A 99 -10.73 16.83 6.38
N ALA A 100 -11.97 17.09 6.79
CA ALA A 100 -12.27 18.01 7.90
C ALA A 100 -11.82 17.44 9.26
N GLY A 101 -12.17 16.19 9.56
CA GLY A 101 -11.87 15.53 10.83
C GLY A 101 -10.38 15.32 11.07
N PHE A 102 -9.61 15.08 10.01
CA PHE A 102 -8.15 14.99 10.06
C PHE A 102 -7.45 16.37 9.97
N GLY A 103 -8.21 17.47 9.87
CA GLY A 103 -7.66 18.83 9.83
C GLY A 103 -6.79 19.10 8.60
N VAL A 104 -7.11 18.48 7.45
CA VAL A 104 -6.33 18.61 6.21
C VAL A 104 -6.49 20.02 5.64
N ARG A 105 -5.43 20.83 5.72
CA ARG A 105 -5.39 22.22 5.21
C ARG A 105 -4.71 22.37 3.86
N GLY A 106 -4.03 21.32 3.39
CA GLY A 106 -3.28 21.33 2.14
C GLY A 106 -3.07 19.92 1.63
N THR A 107 -2.80 19.80 0.33
CA THR A 107 -2.56 18.50 -0.33
C THR A 107 -1.20 18.55 -1.06
N PRO A 108 -0.45 17.43 -1.10
CA PRO A 108 -0.78 16.16 -0.46
C PRO A 108 -0.57 16.22 1.05
N THR A 109 -1.37 15.47 1.81
CA THR A 109 -1.11 15.20 3.24
C THR A 109 -1.23 13.70 3.46
N PHE A 110 -0.24 13.10 4.11
CA PHE A 110 -0.19 11.66 4.35
C PHE A 110 -0.46 11.36 5.83
N PHE A 111 -1.35 10.44 6.13
CA PHE A 111 -1.55 9.89 7.47
C PHE A 111 -1.13 8.43 7.51
N PHE A 112 -0.48 8.02 8.59
CA PHE A 112 0.06 6.67 8.78
C PHE A 112 -0.69 5.96 9.91
N PHE A 113 -1.07 4.71 9.69
CA PHE A 113 -1.81 3.89 10.65
C PHE A 113 -1.25 2.47 10.78
N LYS A 114 -1.40 1.88 11.96
CA LYS A 114 -1.20 0.45 12.24
C LYS A 114 -2.45 -0.08 12.94
N GLY A 115 -3.27 -0.84 12.21
CA GLY A 115 -4.60 -1.19 12.69
C GLY A 115 -5.37 0.09 13.07
N LYS A 116 -5.77 0.22 14.33
CA LYS A 116 -6.53 1.37 14.84
C LYS A 116 -5.64 2.53 15.32
N GLU A 117 -4.34 2.32 15.44
CA GLU A 117 -3.40 3.31 15.97
C GLU A 117 -2.91 4.25 14.86
N GLY A 118 -3.06 5.55 15.07
CA GLY A 118 -2.42 6.57 14.23
C GLY A 118 -0.95 6.74 14.61
N LEU A 119 -0.05 6.59 13.65
CA LEU A 119 1.40 6.68 13.86
C LEU A 119 1.96 8.09 13.64
N GLY A 120 1.22 8.94 12.94
CA GLY A 120 1.62 10.31 12.62
C GLY A 120 1.11 10.76 11.26
N TYR A 121 1.52 11.97 10.86
CA TYR A 121 1.17 12.54 9.57
C TYR A 121 2.30 13.38 8.97
N LEU A 122 2.27 13.54 7.66
CA LEU A 122 3.23 14.31 6.87
C LEU A 122 2.47 15.28 5.96
N PRO A 123 2.48 16.60 6.24
CA PRO A 123 1.90 17.58 5.35
C PRO A 123 2.87 17.95 4.23
N GLY A 124 2.34 18.09 3.01
CA GLY A 124 3.07 18.61 1.85
C GLY A 124 3.88 17.57 1.08
N TYR A 125 4.53 18.04 0.03
CA TYR A 125 5.41 17.24 -0.80
C TYR A 125 6.78 17.09 -0.16
N VAL A 126 7.34 15.89 -0.28
CA VAL A 126 8.72 15.55 0.08
C VAL A 126 9.33 14.82 -1.10
N ASP A 127 10.60 15.10 -1.39
CA ASP A 127 11.35 14.37 -2.41
C ASP A 127 11.53 12.89 -2.05
N LYS A 128 11.89 12.09 -3.05
CA LYS A 128 11.93 10.64 -2.95
C LYS A 128 12.85 10.12 -1.83
N ASP A 129 14.06 10.65 -1.72
CA ASP A 129 15.05 10.13 -0.77
C ASP A 129 14.66 10.44 0.68
N ASN A 130 14.14 11.65 0.92
CA ASN A 130 13.60 12.00 2.23
C ASN A 130 12.34 11.22 2.57
N PHE A 131 11.45 10.96 1.59
CA PHE A 131 10.27 10.13 1.84
C PHE A 131 10.66 8.68 2.15
N ILE A 132 11.65 8.10 1.46
CA ILE A 132 12.17 6.77 1.81
C ILE A 132 12.60 6.72 3.28
N LYS A 133 13.32 7.72 3.79
CA LYS A 133 13.69 7.80 5.21
C LYS A 133 12.46 7.87 6.12
N ILE A 134 11.45 8.65 5.77
CA ILE A 134 10.18 8.71 6.51
C ILE A 134 9.50 7.34 6.55
N LEU A 135 9.42 6.64 5.41
CA LEU A 135 8.83 5.30 5.35
C LEU A 135 9.57 4.32 6.25
N LYS A 136 10.92 4.31 6.21
CA LYS A 136 11.73 3.43 7.07
C LYS A 136 11.54 3.74 8.55
N TYR A 137 11.51 5.02 8.93
CA TYR A 137 11.27 5.46 10.31
C TYR A 137 9.90 5.01 10.81
N VAL A 138 8.83 5.25 10.03
CA VAL A 138 7.47 4.87 10.39
C VAL A 138 7.29 3.35 10.37
N ALA A 139 7.89 2.65 9.40
CA ALA A 139 7.81 1.20 9.29
C ALA A 139 8.41 0.50 10.51
N GLN A 140 9.51 1.03 11.05
CA GLN A 140 10.17 0.51 12.25
C GLN A 140 9.58 1.05 13.56
N GLU A 141 8.62 1.99 13.50
CA GLU A 141 7.97 2.59 14.68
C GLU A 141 8.98 3.18 15.68
N LEU A 142 10.07 3.75 15.14
CA LEU A 142 11.18 4.27 15.93
C LEU A 142 10.71 5.37 16.87
N LYS A 143 11.28 5.39 18.08
CA LYS A 143 10.98 6.37 19.13
C LYS A 143 12.02 7.48 19.23
N GLU A 144 13.13 7.35 18.52
CA GLU A 144 14.16 8.38 18.48
C GLU A 144 13.65 9.64 17.76
N ASP A 145 14.25 10.80 18.04
CA ASP A 145 13.90 12.01 17.31
C ASP A 145 14.19 11.87 15.80
N PHE A 146 13.25 12.30 14.95
CA PHE A 146 13.35 12.14 13.51
C PHE A 146 14.53 12.91 12.90
N GLN A 147 14.89 14.08 13.43
CA GLN A 147 16.06 14.84 12.94
C GLN A 147 17.37 14.11 13.23
N THR A 148 17.40 13.33 14.32
CA THR A 148 18.52 12.45 14.64
C THR A 148 18.56 11.26 13.68
N TYR A 149 17.41 10.63 13.43
CA TYR A 149 17.30 9.52 12.48
C TYR A 149 17.73 9.89 11.05
N LEU A 150 17.37 11.08 10.56
CA LEU A 150 17.67 11.53 9.19
C LEU A 150 19.17 11.50 8.82
N LYS A 151 20.05 11.54 9.83
CA LYS A 151 21.52 11.53 9.68
C LYS A 151 22.10 10.12 9.55
N LYS A 152 21.30 9.08 9.82
CA LYS A 152 21.73 7.69 9.77
C LYS A 152 21.65 7.14 8.35
N ASP A 153 22.55 6.22 8.06
CA ASP A 153 22.36 5.26 6.97
C ASP A 153 21.63 4.06 7.54
N ASP A 154 20.44 3.79 7.02
CA ASP A 154 19.54 2.75 7.51
C ASP A 154 19.25 1.77 6.37
N PRO A 155 19.79 0.54 6.40
CA PRO A 155 19.59 -0.45 5.35
C PRO A 155 18.21 -1.13 5.39
N PHE A 156 17.32 -0.74 6.32
CA PHE A 156 16.00 -1.35 6.47
C PHE A 156 15.19 -1.33 5.16
N VAL A 157 14.64 -2.50 4.81
CA VAL A 157 13.70 -2.68 3.69
C VAL A 157 12.38 -3.31 4.11
N GLY A 158 12.31 -3.89 5.31
CA GLY A 158 11.16 -4.62 5.83
C GLY A 158 11.58 -5.88 6.56
N GLU A 159 10.71 -6.36 7.46
CA GLU A 159 10.89 -7.62 8.16
C GLU A 159 10.25 -8.78 7.37
N PRO A 160 10.96 -9.87 7.06
CA PRO A 160 10.36 -11.00 6.35
C PRO A 160 9.30 -11.73 7.19
N LEU A 161 8.06 -11.81 6.69
CA LEU A 161 6.95 -12.46 7.39
C LEU A 161 6.25 -13.51 6.52
N ILE A 162 5.96 -14.67 7.13
CA ILE A 162 4.98 -15.64 6.65
C ILE A 162 3.72 -15.47 7.50
N ILE A 163 2.61 -15.15 6.88
CA ILE A 163 1.33 -14.87 7.54
C ILE A 163 0.33 -15.94 7.11
N GLU A 164 -0.20 -16.67 8.07
CA GLU A 164 -1.26 -17.64 7.81
C GLU A 164 -2.58 -16.91 7.63
N ILE A 165 -3.27 -17.18 6.51
CA ILE A 165 -4.54 -16.53 6.18
C ILE A 165 -5.56 -17.55 5.70
N SER A 166 -6.84 -17.19 5.82
CA SER A 166 -7.93 -17.99 5.26
C SER A 166 -7.92 -17.94 3.73
N LYS A 167 -8.54 -18.94 3.09
CA LYS A 167 -8.80 -18.90 1.64
C LYS A 167 -9.59 -17.66 1.20
N GLU A 168 -10.57 -17.22 2.01
CA GLU A 168 -11.36 -16.02 1.70
C GLU A 168 -10.49 -14.76 1.65
N ASP A 169 -9.59 -14.60 2.64
CA ASP A 169 -8.67 -13.48 2.68
C ASP A 169 -7.64 -13.55 1.56
N ALA A 170 -7.20 -14.76 1.18
CA ALA A 170 -6.30 -14.96 0.05
C ALA A 170 -6.96 -14.51 -1.27
N ASP A 171 -8.21 -14.92 -1.51
CA ASP A 171 -8.99 -14.52 -2.68
C ASP A 171 -9.23 -13.00 -2.69
N PHE A 172 -9.52 -12.40 -1.53
CA PHE A 172 -9.65 -10.95 -1.40
C PHE A 172 -8.34 -10.22 -1.73
N VAL A 173 -7.21 -10.65 -1.16
CA VAL A 173 -5.89 -10.03 -1.40
C VAL A 173 -5.51 -10.15 -2.87
N LEU A 174 -5.64 -11.34 -3.48
CA LEU A 174 -5.34 -11.55 -4.90
C LEU A 174 -6.23 -10.70 -5.83
N LYS A 175 -7.46 -10.40 -5.41
CA LYS A 175 -8.39 -9.57 -6.17
C LYS A 175 -8.10 -8.07 -6.03
N LYS A 176 -7.67 -7.62 -4.86
CA LYS A 176 -7.62 -6.19 -4.50
C LYS A 176 -6.21 -5.61 -4.49
N ASP A 177 -5.20 -6.38 -4.10
CA ASP A 177 -3.81 -5.92 -4.10
C ASP A 177 -3.12 -6.30 -5.42
N LYS A 178 -2.86 -5.29 -6.26
CA LYS A 178 -2.14 -5.46 -7.53
C LYS A 178 -0.72 -6.01 -7.39
N ASN A 179 -0.14 -5.96 -6.18
CA ASN A 179 1.20 -6.48 -5.89
C ASN A 179 1.16 -7.93 -5.39
N ALA A 180 -0.04 -8.47 -5.16
CA ALA A 180 -0.22 -9.86 -4.78
C ALA A 180 -0.08 -10.80 -5.98
N VAL A 181 0.58 -11.93 -5.77
CA VAL A 181 0.77 -12.96 -6.80
C VAL A 181 0.62 -14.34 -6.18
N LYS A 182 -0.28 -15.16 -6.75
CA LYS A 182 -0.38 -16.56 -6.39
C LYS A 182 0.79 -17.33 -7.02
N VAL A 183 1.46 -18.16 -6.21
CA VAL A 183 2.58 -18.99 -6.64
C VAL A 183 2.43 -20.42 -6.11
N ASP A 184 2.46 -21.38 -7.02
CA ASP A 184 2.49 -22.81 -6.69
C ASP A 184 3.92 -23.35 -6.56
N THR A 185 4.89 -22.63 -7.14
CA THR A 185 6.33 -22.91 -7.06
C THR A 185 7.11 -21.61 -6.89
N VAL A 186 8.31 -21.70 -6.32
CA VAL A 186 9.20 -20.53 -6.15
C VAL A 186 9.60 -19.97 -7.52
N PRO A 187 9.37 -18.67 -7.80
CA PRO A 187 9.77 -18.06 -9.06
C PRO A 187 11.29 -17.95 -9.16
N ASN A 188 11.79 -17.81 -10.40
CA ASN A 188 13.23 -17.65 -10.67
C ASN A 188 13.83 -16.43 -9.96
N GLU A 189 13.05 -15.34 -9.87
CA GLU A 189 13.42 -14.11 -9.19
C GLU A 189 12.40 -13.82 -8.08
N VAL A 190 12.91 -13.66 -6.86
CA VAL A 190 12.12 -13.29 -5.68
C VAL A 190 12.31 -11.82 -5.40
N ARG A 191 11.30 -11.02 -5.74
CA ARG A 191 11.27 -9.59 -5.51
C ARG A 191 10.69 -9.23 -4.15
N ARG A 192 11.21 -8.16 -3.53
CA ARG A 192 10.76 -7.62 -2.24
C ARG A 192 9.46 -6.84 -2.31
N ASP A 193 9.19 -6.25 -3.47
CA ASP A 193 8.02 -5.42 -3.77
C ASP A 193 6.80 -6.24 -4.23
N ARG A 194 6.67 -7.47 -3.70
CA ARG A 194 5.59 -8.40 -4.01
C ARG A 194 5.03 -9.03 -2.75
N ILE A 195 3.72 -9.33 -2.80
CA ILE A 195 3.02 -10.09 -1.77
C ILE A 195 2.76 -11.49 -2.34
N TYR A 196 3.55 -12.48 -1.91
CA TYR A 196 3.38 -13.83 -2.43
C TYR A 196 2.26 -14.55 -1.70
N VAL A 197 1.41 -15.25 -2.43
CA VAL A 197 0.32 -16.05 -1.86
C VAL A 197 0.53 -17.51 -2.29
N THR A 198 0.56 -18.43 -1.35
CA THR A 198 0.78 -19.85 -1.66
C THR A 198 0.03 -20.77 -0.71
N ASP A 199 -0.37 -21.92 -1.21
CA ASP A 199 -0.98 -22.99 -0.40
C ASP A 199 0.10 -23.95 0.18
N SER A 200 1.38 -23.77 -0.20
CA SER A 200 2.48 -24.67 0.18
C SER A 200 3.39 -24.06 1.26
N PRO A 201 3.50 -24.69 2.45
CA PRO A 201 4.44 -24.27 3.50
C PRO A 201 5.91 -24.27 3.03
N ASP A 202 6.30 -25.24 2.20
CA ASP A 202 7.68 -25.35 1.69
C ASP A 202 8.01 -24.21 0.72
N VAL A 203 7.07 -23.87 -0.16
CA VAL A 203 7.20 -22.70 -1.06
C VAL A 203 7.27 -21.42 -0.23
N ALA A 204 6.40 -21.28 0.78
CA ALA A 204 6.38 -20.10 1.64
C ALA A 204 7.72 -19.88 2.36
N LYS A 205 8.29 -20.94 2.94
CA LYS A 205 9.60 -20.91 3.59
C LYS A 205 10.71 -20.55 2.61
N THR A 206 10.72 -21.17 1.44
CA THR A 206 11.78 -20.92 0.43
C THR A 206 11.71 -19.49 -0.13
N LEU A 207 10.51 -18.93 -0.30
CA LEU A 207 10.32 -17.53 -0.68
C LEU A 207 10.93 -16.58 0.35
N GLN A 208 10.65 -16.80 1.63
CA GLN A 208 11.21 -16.00 2.72
C GLN A 208 12.74 -16.08 2.75
N GLU A 209 13.33 -17.28 2.64
CA GLU A 209 14.78 -17.51 2.58
C GLU A 209 15.43 -16.79 1.39
N LYS A 210 14.71 -16.64 0.28
CA LYS A 210 15.15 -15.91 -0.91
C LYS A 210 14.89 -14.40 -0.86
N GLY A 211 14.41 -13.88 0.27
CA GLY A 211 14.26 -12.44 0.50
C GLY A 211 12.88 -11.87 0.20
N ALA A 212 11.85 -12.71 0.02
CA ALA A 212 10.47 -12.23 0.05
C ALA A 212 10.15 -11.64 1.42
N LEU A 213 9.57 -10.44 1.45
CA LEU A 213 9.26 -9.75 2.71
C LEU A 213 7.85 -10.05 3.21
N ARG A 214 6.91 -10.38 2.32
CA ARG A 214 5.53 -10.71 2.66
C ARG A 214 5.09 -11.95 1.90
N VAL A 215 4.85 -13.02 2.66
CA VAL A 215 4.34 -14.29 2.16
C VAL A 215 3.06 -14.63 2.92
N LEU A 216 1.98 -14.89 2.21
CA LEU A 216 0.70 -15.29 2.75
C LEU A 216 0.53 -16.79 2.49
N LEU A 217 0.50 -17.59 3.56
CA LEU A 217 0.28 -19.02 3.52
C LEU A 217 -1.21 -19.30 3.73
N VAL A 218 -1.88 -19.84 2.72
CA VAL A 218 -3.30 -20.16 2.79
C VAL A 218 -3.50 -21.45 3.59
N LYS A 219 -4.42 -21.43 4.55
CA LYS A 219 -4.84 -22.58 5.36
C LYS A 219 -6.36 -22.77 5.37
#